data_AF-A0A0R1YJJ5-F1
#
_entry.id   AF-A0A0R1YJJ5-F1
#
_cell.length_a   1.000
_cell.length_b   1.000
_cell.length_c   1.000
_cell.angle_alpha   90.00
_cell.angle_beta   90.00
_cell.angle_gamma   90.00
#
_symmetry.space_group_name_H-M   'P 1'
#
loop_
_entity.id
_entity.type
_entity.pdbx_description
1 polymer ?
#
loop_
_entity_poly.entity_id
_entity_poly.type
_entity_poly.pdbx_seq_one_letter_code
_entity_poly.pdbx_strand_id
1 'polypeptide(L)' 'MKAWKISGSIVLLIWMIVAAVIWFRNVDGAGVIQTFQIKELTLLIWCICAIPVIIGYIIWLIVLKRR' A
#
# COMPACT_ATOMS: atom_id res chain seq x y z
N MET A 1 -17.63 -3.81 -12.76
CA MET A 1 -16.31 -4.01 -13.43
C MET A 1 -15.49 -2.72 -13.54
N LYS A 2 -15.96 -1.66 -14.24
CA LYS A 2 -15.18 -0.42 -14.42
C LYS A 2 -14.83 0.28 -13.09
N ALA A 3 -15.80 0.47 -12.20
CA ALA A 3 -15.57 1.11 -10.89
C ALA A 3 -14.55 0.36 -10.02
N TRP A 4 -14.60 -0.98 -9.99
CA TRP A 4 -13.63 -1.83 -9.27
C TRP A 4 -12.21 -1.70 -9.79
N LYS A 5 -12.04 -1.66 -11.12
CA LYS A 5 -10.71 -1.45 -11.74
C LYS A 5 -10.18 -0.06 -11.40
N ILE A 6 -11.03 0.97 -11.51
CA ILE A 6 -10.66 2.35 -11.22
C ILE A 6 -10.28 2.52 -9.75
N SER A 7 -11.10 2.01 -8.82
CA SER A 7 -10.81 2.10 -7.39
C SER A 7 -9.53 1.34 -7.02
N GLY A 8 -9.32 0.15 -7.59
CA GLY A 8 -8.11 -0.64 -7.38
C GLY A 8 -6.86 0.09 -7.88
N SER A 9 -6.93 0.68 -9.06
CA SER A 9 -5.84 1.48 -9.62
C SER A 9 -5.52 2.72 -8.78
N ILE A 10 -6.52 3.43 -8.27
CA ILE A 10 -6.33 4.60 -7.39
C ILE A 10 -5.65 4.17 -6.08
N VAL A 11 -6.13 3.10 -5.45
CA VAL A 11 -5.54 2.58 -4.21
C VAL A 11 -4.10 2.16 -4.43
N LEU A 12 -3.80 1.44 -5.51
CA LEU A 12 -2.44 1.03 -5.86
C LEU A 12 -1.53 2.23 -6.12
N LEU A 13 -2.02 3.26 -6.82
CA LEU A 13 -1.27 4.49 -7.07
C LEU A 13 -0.88 5.18 -5.75
N ILE A 14 -1.84 5.37 -4.84
CA ILE A 14 -1.59 5.95 -3.52
C ILE A 14 -0.57 5.10 -2.76
N TRP A 15 -0.71 3.77 -2.82
CA TRP A 15 0.21 2.84 -2.16
C TRP A 15 1.65 3.00 -2.61
N MET A 16 1.86 3.12 -3.93
CA MET A 16 3.17 3.30 -4.54
C MET A 16 3.77 4.67 -4.22
N ILE A 17 2.95 5.73 -4.19
CA ILE A 17 3.40 7.08 -3.81
C ILE A 17 3.93 7.06 -2.38
N VAL A 18 3.19 6.47 -1.44
CA VAL A 18 3.62 6.37 -0.04
C VAL A 18 4.91 5.53 0.09
N ALA A 19 5.00 4.40 -0.62
CA ALA A 19 6.22 3.59 -0.64
C ALA A 19 7.43 4.39 -1.16
N ALA A 20 7.28 5.17 -2.22
CA ALA A 20 8.33 6.04 -2.73
C ALA A 20 8.75 7.10 -1.70
N VAL A 21 7.78 7.72 -1.00
CA VAL A 21 8.07 8.69 0.07
C VAL A 21 8.88 8.04 1.19
N ILE A 22 8.53 6.83 1.62
CA ILE A 22 9.27 6.09 2.65
C ILE A 22 10.70 5.78 2.19
N TRP A 23 10.90 5.46 0.92
CA TRP A 23 12.22 5.14 0.38
C TRP A 23 13.14 6.37 0.27
N PHE A 24 12.62 7.47 -0.26
CA PHE A 24 13.41 8.67 -0.56
C PHE A 24 13.55 9.64 0.62
N ARG A 25 12.78 9.49 1.70
CA ARG A 25 12.96 10.33 2.89
C ARG A 25 14.31 10.07 3.57
N ASN A 26 14.96 11.13 4.05
CA ASN A 26 16.21 11.03 4.82
C ASN A 26 15.99 11.16 6.32
N VAL A 27 14.91 11.82 6.72
CA VAL A 27 14.52 12.07 8.12
C VAL A 27 13.02 11.83 8.24
N ASP A 28 12.55 11.35 9.38
CA ASP A 28 11.12 11.21 9.66
C ASP A 28 10.54 12.39 10.45
N GLY A 29 9.25 12.33 10.78
CA GLY A 29 8.55 13.38 11.52
C GLY A 29 9.04 13.57 12.96
N ALA A 30 9.85 12.65 13.49
CA ALA A 30 10.47 12.76 14.81
C ALA A 30 11.93 13.24 14.73
N GLY A 31 12.45 13.53 13.53
CA GLY A 31 13.84 13.94 13.34
C GLY A 31 14.83 12.78 13.26
N VAL A 32 14.36 11.52 13.17
CA VAL A 32 15.24 10.34 13.13
C VAL A 32 15.76 10.13 11.71
N ILE A 33 17.10 10.03 11.60
CA ILE A 33 17.78 9.73 10.33
C ILE A 33 17.39 8.32 9.88
N GLN A 34 16.90 8.24 8.64
CA GLN A 34 16.40 7.00 8.06
C GLN A 34 17.57 6.24 7.42
N THR A 35 18.12 5.29 8.15
CA THR A 35 19.09 4.33 7.59
C THR A 35 18.40 3.38 6.60
N PHE A 36 19.20 2.72 5.77
CA PHE A 36 18.69 1.75 4.81
C PHE A 36 17.83 0.65 5.48
N GLN A 37 18.28 0.12 6.62
CA GLN A 37 17.58 -0.93 7.36
C GLN A 37 16.23 -0.44 7.92
N ILE A 38 16.16 0.81 8.40
CA ILE A 38 14.91 1.39 8.92
C ILE A 38 13.91 1.59 7.78
N LYS A 39 14.39 2.02 6.60
CA LYS A 39 13.54 2.18 5.41
C LYS A 39 12.97 0.85 4.95
N GLU A 40 13.79 -0.19 4.87
CA GLU A 40 13.34 -1.55 4.51
C GLU A 40 12.30 -2.08 5.49
N LEU A 41 12.54 -1.95 6.80
CA LEU A 41 11.59 -2.38 7.83
C LEU A 41 10.26 -1.62 7.71
N THR A 42 10.33 -0.30 7.50
CA THR A 42 9.13 0.53 7.33
C THR A 42 8.35 0.13 6.06
N LEU A 43 9.04 -0.15 4.96
CA LEU A 43 8.43 -0.66 3.74
C LEU A 43 7.82 -2.05 3.92
N LEU A 44 8.45 -2.93 4.70
CA LEU A 44 7.90 -4.25 5.01
C LEU A 44 6.60 -4.13 5.81
N ILE A 45 6.57 -3.26 6.83
CA ILE A 45 5.35 -2.94 7.58
C ILE A 45 4.28 -2.38 6.64
N TRP A 46 4.65 -1.46 5.74
CA TRP A 46 3.75 -0.94 4.73
C TRP A 46 3.18 -2.05 3.84
N CYS A 47 3.99 -3.00 3.36
CA CYS A 47 3.51 -4.16 2.58
C CYS A 47 2.53 -5.04 3.38
N ILE A 48 2.76 -5.26 4.67
CA ILE A 48 1.84 -6.03 5.53
C ILE A 48 0.48 -5.34 5.61
N CYS A 49 0.44 -4.00 5.71
CA CYS A 49 -0.82 -3.24 5.72
C CYS A 49 -1.64 -3.40 4.43
N ALA A 50 -1.05 -3.84 3.31
CA ALA A 50 -1.78 -4.07 2.05
C ALA A 50 -2.61 -5.36 2.09
N ILE A 51 -2.26 -6.32 2.96
CA ILE A 51 -2.94 -7.62 3.07
C ILE A 51 -4.46 -7.49 3.26
N PRO A 52 -4.97 -6.74 4.25
CA PRO A 52 -6.43 -6.59 4.44
C PRO A 52 -7.12 -5.92 3.25
N VAL A 53 -6.45 -4.97 2.59
CA VAL A 53 -6.98 -4.32 1.38
C VAL A 53 -7.12 -5.33 0.26
N ILE A 54 -6.09 -6.15 0.01
CA ILE A 54 -6.11 -7.22 -0.99
C ILE A 54 -7.23 -8.22 -0.68
N ILE A 55 -7.38 -8.63 0.58
CA ILE A 55 -8.46 -9.54 1.01
C ILE A 55 -9.83 -8.93 0.68
N GLY A 56 -10.06 -7.64 0.98
CA GLY A 56 -11.31 -6.95 0.65
C GLY A 56 -11.61 -6.98 -0.86
N TYR A 57 -10.59 -6.73 -1.70
CA TYR A 57 -10.72 -6.82 -3.15
C TYR A 57 -11.03 -8.25 -3.64
N ILE A 58 -10.43 -9.28 -3.03
CA ILE A 58 -10.70 -10.69 -3.33
C ILE A 58 -12.14 -11.07 -2.95
N ILE A 59 -12.60 -10.72 -1.75
CA ILE A 59 -13.97 -11.00 -1.30
C ILE A 59 -14.97 -10.37 -2.26
N TRP A 60 -14.76 -9.09 -2.61
CA TRP A 60 -15.61 -8.39 -3.56
C TRP A 60 -15.66 -9.12 -4.91
N LEU A 61 -14.51 -9.57 -5.42
CA LEU A 61 -14.42 -10.29 -6.69
C LEU A 61 -15.20 -11.61 -6.65
N ILE A 62 -15.13 -12.35 -5.54
CA ILE A 62 -15.92 -13.58 -5.32
C ILE A 62 -17.42 -13.28 -5.28
N VAL A 63 -17.84 -12.27 -4.53
CA VAL A 63 -19.26 -11.86 -4.44
C VAL A 63 -19.79 -11.42 -5.80
N LEU A 64 -19.01 -10.65 -6.56
CA LEU A 64 -19.41 -10.15 -7.87
C LEU A 64 -19.51 -11.26 -8.92
N LYS A 65 -18.74 -12.35 -8.79
CA LYS A 65 -18.84 -13.55 -9.64
C LYS A 65 -20.03 -14.45 -9.30
N ARG A 66 -20.62 -14.29 -8.10
CA ARG A 66 -21.82 -15.04 -7.68
C ARG A 66 -23.13 -14.36 -8.08
N ARG A 67 -23.08 -13.09 -8.51
CA ARG A 67 -24.19 -12.38 -9.14
C ARG A 67 -24.04 -12.42 -10.66
#